data_AF-A0A817G3Y7-F1
#
_entry.id   AF-A0A817G3Y7-F1
#
_cell.length_a   1.000
_cell.length_b   1.000
_cell.length_c   1.000
_cell.angle_alpha   90.00
_cell.angle_beta   90.00
_cell.angle_gamma   90.00
#
_symmetry.space_group_name_H-M   'P 1'
#
loop_
_entity.id
_entity.type
_entity.pdbx_description
1 polymer ?
#
loop_
_entity_poly.entity_id
_entity_poly.type
_entity_poly.pdbx_seq_one_letter_code
_entity_poly.pdbx_strand_id
1 'polypeptide(L)'
;MIVAQHGGKLAIGNLQSTPLASLAKLNIHAMCDDLMRKLMEKLNIPIPEWELHRRIRTTIKQQTVSIIGFDLNQDIAYTLFSTVRILVKQDTQTIYNSKLIEGEEPIEHKININQPNENMNLYIELNWQGHYNEPTYTIKIPFVDSIKEIHLFYNPKTGY
;
A
#
# COMPACT_ATOMS: atom_id res chain seq x y z
N MET A 1 1.56 -10.15 32.79
CA MET A 1 2.83 -10.20 33.53
C MET A 1 3.00 -11.58 34.16
N ILE A 2 3.12 -12.63 33.33
CA ILE A 2 3.03 -14.04 33.78
C ILE A 2 4.39 -14.74 33.59
N VAL A 3 5.16 -14.40 32.56
CA VAL A 3 6.37 -15.13 32.14
C VAL A 3 7.52 -15.05 33.16
N ALA A 4 7.81 -13.88 33.72
CA ALA A 4 8.88 -13.72 34.73
C ALA A 4 8.53 -14.40 36.06
N GLN A 5 7.24 -14.37 36.45
CA GLN A 5 6.75 -15.00 37.67
C GLN A 5 6.78 -16.54 37.60
N HIS A 6 6.77 -17.11 36.39
CA HIS A 6 6.89 -18.55 36.14
C HIS A 6 8.32 -18.97 35.73
N GLY A 7 9.34 -18.15 36.01
CA GLY A 7 10.75 -18.51 35.82
C GLY A 7 11.34 -18.24 34.43
N GLY A 8 10.59 -17.63 33.51
CA GLY A 8 11.11 -17.21 32.20
C GLY A 8 12.06 -16.01 32.29
N LYS A 9 13.02 -15.92 31.37
CA LYS A 9 13.96 -14.77 31.26
C LYS A 9 13.35 -13.69 30.36
N LEU A 10 13.25 -12.47 30.87
CA LEU A 10 12.79 -11.30 30.13
C LEU A 10 13.99 -10.47 29.64
N ALA A 11 14.00 -10.12 28.36
CA ALA A 11 14.90 -9.13 27.79
C ALA A 11 14.08 -7.96 27.22
N ILE A 12 14.51 -6.73 27.47
CA ILE A 12 13.85 -5.50 26.99
C ILE A 12 14.87 -4.70 26.18
N GLY A 13 14.55 -4.42 24.92
CA GLY A 13 15.24 -3.44 24.10
C GLY A 13 14.36 -2.22 23.92
N ASN A 14 14.73 -1.09 24.52
CA ASN A 14 14.01 0.17 24.36
C ASN A 14 14.91 1.36 24.66
N LEU A 15 14.73 2.47 23.94
CA LEU A 15 15.50 3.71 24.16
C LEU A 15 15.34 4.23 25.59
N GLN A 16 14.12 4.21 26.10
CA GLN A 16 13.77 4.70 27.43
C GLN A 16 13.55 3.54 28.40
N SER A 17 13.75 3.81 29.70
CA SER A 17 13.38 2.85 30.74
C SER A 17 11.87 2.56 30.69
N THR A 18 11.50 1.31 30.93
CA THR A 18 10.10 0.87 30.96
C THR A 18 9.69 0.52 32.40
N PRO A 19 8.39 0.56 32.75
CA PRO A 19 7.93 0.18 34.10
C PRO A 19 8.35 -1.24 34.53
N LEU A 20 8.68 -2.12 33.58
CA LEU A 20 9.08 -3.51 33.84
C LEU A 20 10.60 -3.72 33.78
N ALA A 21 11.39 -2.66 33.61
CA ALA A 21 12.84 -2.76 33.49
C ALA A 21 13.50 -3.49 34.69
N SER A 22 12.96 -3.29 35.90
CA SER A 22 13.43 -3.98 37.12
C SER A 22 13.21 -5.49 37.11
N LEU A 23 12.27 -5.99 36.29
CA LEU A 23 11.98 -7.42 36.14
C LEU A 23 12.78 -8.07 35.00
N ALA A 24 13.45 -7.28 34.15
CA ALA A 24 14.19 -7.79 33.01
C ALA A 24 15.58 -8.29 33.42
N LYS A 25 15.96 -9.45 32.91
CA LYS A 25 17.31 -10.02 33.07
C LYS A 25 18.34 -9.27 32.22
N LEU A 26 17.88 -8.62 31.15
CA LEU A 26 18.68 -7.83 30.24
C LEU A 26 17.88 -6.61 29.78
N ASN A 27 18.42 -5.42 29.98
CA ASN A 27 17.90 -4.16 29.45
C ASN A 27 18.92 -3.59 28.46
N ILE A 28 18.47 -3.26 27.25
CA ILE A 28 19.33 -2.69 26.20
C ILE A 28 18.72 -1.35 25.78
N HIS A 29 19.46 -0.26 26.05
CA HIS A 29 19.07 1.09 25.69
C HIS A 29 19.66 1.46 24.33
N ALA A 30 18.95 1.08 23.27
CA ALA A 30 19.34 1.31 21.89
C ALA A 30 18.12 1.52 21.00
N MET A 31 18.34 2.07 19.80
CA MET A 31 17.35 2.02 18.72
C MET A 31 17.05 0.56 18.38
N CYS A 32 15.77 0.24 18.13
CA CYS A 32 15.36 -1.13 17.78
C CYS A 32 16.13 -1.67 16.58
N ASP A 33 16.30 -0.86 15.53
CA ASP A 33 16.99 -1.27 14.31
C ASP A 33 18.47 -1.57 14.54
N ASP A 34 19.16 -0.81 15.40
CA ASP A 34 20.56 -1.07 15.75
C ASP A 34 20.70 -2.36 16.53
N LEU A 35 19.80 -2.57 17.50
CA LEU A 35 19.76 -3.78 18.30
C LEU A 35 19.52 -5.01 17.40
N MET A 36 18.52 -4.94 16.54
CA MET A 36 18.17 -6.07 15.67
C MET A 36 19.25 -6.32 14.61
N ARG A 37 19.85 -5.29 14.00
CA ARG A 37 20.97 -5.46 13.06
C ARG A 37 22.15 -6.19 13.69
N LYS A 38 22.58 -5.76 14.88
CA LYS A 38 23.70 -6.41 15.60
C LYS A 38 23.36 -7.82 16.08
N LEU A 39 22.10 -8.07 16.45
CA LEU A 39 21.65 -9.41 16.81
C LEU A 39 21.72 -10.35 15.60
N MET A 40 21.18 -9.94 14.46
CA MET A 40 21.19 -10.70 13.21
C MET A 40 22.62 -10.98 12.74
N GLU A 41 23.52 -9.99 12.82
CA GLU A 41 24.96 -10.14 12.57
C GLU A 41 25.59 -11.22 13.46
N LYS A 42 25.35 -11.16 14.78
CA LYS A 42 25.87 -12.16 15.73
C LYS A 42 25.33 -13.57 15.51
N LEU A 43 24.10 -13.68 15.02
CA LEU A 43 23.46 -14.96 14.70
C LEU A 43 23.83 -15.46 13.29
N ASN A 44 24.54 -14.66 12.50
CA ASN A 44 24.82 -14.90 11.08
C ASN A 44 23.53 -15.17 10.28
N ILE A 45 22.47 -14.42 10.58
CA ILE A 45 21.20 -14.48 9.85
C ILE A 45 21.10 -13.20 9.00
N PRO A 46 21.00 -13.31 7.66
CA PRO A 46 20.82 -12.13 6.82
C PRO A 46 19.44 -11.49 7.08
N ILE A 47 19.40 -10.16 7.05
CA ILE A 47 18.12 -9.43 7.03
C ILE A 47 17.59 -9.51 5.59
N PRO A 48 16.37 -10.02 5.37
CA PRO A 48 15.81 -10.12 4.03
C PRO A 48 15.57 -8.73 3.43
N GLU A 49 15.73 -8.62 2.12
CA GLU A 49 15.22 -7.45 1.39
C GLU A 49 13.69 -7.49 1.41
N TRP A 50 13.09 -6.31 1.49
CA TRP A 50 11.64 -6.15 1.55
C TRP A 50 11.15 -5.32 0.37
N GLU A 51 10.05 -5.78 -0.23
CA GLU A 51 9.36 -5.11 -1.34
C GLU A 51 7.88 -4.94 -0.98
N LEU A 52 7.30 -3.80 -1.36
CA LEU A 52 5.87 -3.58 -1.28
C LEU A 52 5.20 -4.33 -2.40
N HIS A 53 4.18 -5.08 -2.04
CA HIS A 53 3.27 -5.67 -3.01
C HIS A 53 1.90 -5.02 -2.81
N ARG A 54 1.30 -4.52 -3.89
CA ARG A 54 -0.04 -3.90 -3.87
C ARG A 54 -0.95 -4.64 -4.85
N ARG A 55 -2.12 -5.04 -4.38
CA ARG A 55 -3.16 -5.65 -5.21
C ARG A 55 -4.32 -4.68 -5.35
N ILE A 56 -4.66 -4.36 -6.59
CA ILE A 56 -5.66 -3.34 -6.94
C ILE A 56 -6.64 -3.99 -7.89
N ARG A 57 -7.93 -3.76 -7.65
CA ARG A 57 -8.99 -4.12 -8.59
C ARG A 57 -9.65 -2.85 -9.12
N THR A 58 -9.73 -2.75 -10.43
CA THR A 58 -10.50 -1.74 -11.12
C THR A 58 -11.70 -2.39 -11.78
N THR A 59 -12.89 -1.85 -11.55
CA THR A 59 -14.12 -2.27 -12.22
C THR A 59 -14.70 -1.11 -12.99
N ILE A 60 -15.03 -1.32 -14.26
CA ILE A 60 -15.84 -0.41 -15.06
C ILE A 60 -17.18 -1.09 -15.29
N LYS A 61 -18.27 -0.42 -14.92
CA LYS A 61 -19.63 -0.90 -15.18
C LYS A 61 -20.53 0.29 -15.46
N GLN A 62 -21.14 0.33 -16.65
CA GLN A 62 -22.07 1.40 -17.03
C GLN A 62 -21.48 2.81 -16.84
N GLN A 63 -20.21 2.98 -17.25
CA GLN A 63 -19.41 4.20 -17.07
C GLN A 63 -19.13 4.61 -15.60
N THR A 64 -19.49 3.78 -14.63
CA THR A 64 -19.02 3.91 -13.25
C THR A 64 -17.71 3.16 -13.10
N VAL A 65 -16.68 3.85 -12.62
CA VAL A 65 -15.37 3.27 -12.29
C VAL A 65 -15.32 3.07 -10.78
N SER A 66 -14.99 1.86 -10.35
CA SER A 66 -14.71 1.51 -8.96
C SER A 66 -13.25 1.08 -8.86
N ILE A 67 -12.50 1.68 -7.93
CA ILE A 67 -11.12 1.34 -7.64
C ILE A 67 -11.05 0.87 -6.18
N ILE A 68 -10.45 -0.30 -5.97
CA ILE A 68 -10.32 -0.89 -4.65
C ILE A 68 -8.94 -1.52 -4.42
N GLY A 69 -8.33 -1.27 -3.25
CA GLY A 69 -7.17 -2.00 -2.74
C GLY A 69 -7.55 -3.28 -1.98
N PHE A 70 -6.79 -4.37 -2.18
CA PHE A 70 -7.00 -5.66 -1.53
C PHE A 70 -5.74 -6.22 -0.87
N ASP A 71 -5.93 -6.97 0.22
CA ASP A 71 -4.89 -7.83 0.77
C ASP A 71 -4.36 -8.81 -0.30
N LEU A 72 -3.07 -9.11 -0.21
CA LEU A 72 -2.39 -9.92 -1.22
C LEU A 72 -2.94 -11.34 -1.31
N ASN A 73 -3.32 -11.90 -0.17
CA ASN A 73 -3.68 -13.31 -0.05
C ASN A 73 -5.18 -13.51 0.25
N GLN A 74 -5.90 -12.42 0.55
CA GLN A 74 -7.31 -12.44 0.93
C GLN A 74 -8.05 -11.32 0.21
N ASP A 75 -9.33 -11.55 -0.12
CA ASP A 75 -10.21 -10.51 -0.67
C ASP A 75 -10.73 -9.59 0.45
N ILE A 76 -9.82 -9.09 1.28
CA ILE A 76 -10.07 -8.08 2.32
C ILE A 76 -9.65 -6.73 1.76
N ALA A 77 -10.63 -5.83 1.63
CA ALA A 77 -10.37 -4.49 1.14
C ALA A 77 -9.64 -3.63 2.16
N TYR A 78 -8.75 -2.75 1.71
CA TYR A 78 -8.12 -1.73 2.55
C TYR A 78 -7.75 -0.49 1.73
N THR A 79 -7.63 0.65 2.41
CA THR A 79 -7.32 1.93 1.79
C THR A 79 -5.87 1.98 1.33
N LEU A 80 -5.67 2.12 0.01
CA LEU A 80 -4.35 2.28 -0.60
C LEU A 80 -4.06 3.72 -1.03
N PHE A 81 -5.12 4.44 -1.40
CA PHE A 81 -5.02 5.73 -2.05
C PHE A 81 -5.49 6.84 -1.11
N SER A 82 -4.79 7.96 -1.14
CA SER A 82 -5.27 9.21 -0.57
C SER A 82 -6.23 9.89 -1.55
N THR A 83 -5.88 9.86 -2.84
CA THR A 83 -6.72 10.34 -3.93
C THR A 83 -6.51 9.53 -5.20
N VAL A 84 -7.49 9.61 -6.10
CA VAL A 84 -7.36 9.14 -7.48
C VAL A 84 -7.76 10.24 -8.44
N ARG A 85 -7.19 10.22 -9.64
CA ARG A 85 -7.65 11.07 -10.76
C ARG A 85 -7.91 10.22 -11.97
N ILE A 86 -9.03 10.49 -12.62
CA ILE A 86 -9.53 9.73 -13.74
C ILE A 86 -9.54 10.58 -14.99
N LEU A 87 -8.92 10.09 -16.04
CA LEU A 87 -8.98 10.68 -17.37
C LEU A 87 -9.51 9.66 -18.37
N VAL A 88 -10.32 10.10 -19.31
CA VAL A 88 -10.66 9.30 -20.50
C VAL A 88 -10.08 10.01 -21.70
N LYS A 89 -9.29 9.28 -22.50
CA LYS A 89 -8.71 9.79 -23.73
C LYS A 89 -9.18 8.97 -24.93
N GLN A 90 -9.50 9.65 -26.01
CA GLN A 90 -9.66 9.05 -27.33
C GLN A 90 -8.46 9.51 -28.16
N ASP A 91 -7.64 8.56 -28.61
CA ASP A 91 -6.34 8.85 -29.23
C ASP A 91 -5.45 9.74 -28.33
N THR A 92 -5.21 10.98 -28.74
CA THR A 92 -4.42 11.97 -27.98
C THR A 92 -5.29 12.99 -27.23
N GLN A 93 -6.60 13.01 -27.49
CA GLN A 93 -7.52 14.00 -26.92
C GLN A 93 -8.10 13.51 -25.60
N THR A 94 -7.99 14.34 -24.56
CA THR A 94 -8.69 14.11 -23.30
C THR A 94 -10.15 14.51 -23.44
N ILE A 95 -11.04 13.52 -23.35
CA ILE A 95 -12.49 13.67 -23.44
C ILE A 95 -13.11 13.89 -22.06
N TYR A 96 -12.48 13.32 -21.03
CA TYR A 96 -12.90 13.46 -19.64
C TYR A 96 -11.68 13.63 -18.73
N ASN A 97 -11.80 14.48 -17.72
CA ASN A 97 -10.77 14.71 -16.72
C ASN A 97 -11.44 15.06 -15.40
N SER A 98 -11.37 14.17 -14.41
CA SER A 98 -11.87 14.45 -13.08
C SER A 98 -10.95 15.44 -12.35
N LYS A 99 -11.49 16.09 -11.30
CA LYS A 99 -10.64 16.60 -10.22
C LYS A 99 -10.03 15.42 -9.45
N LEU A 100 -9.15 15.70 -8.49
CA LEU A 100 -8.75 14.69 -7.51
C LEU A 100 -10.00 14.23 -6.75
N ILE A 101 -10.17 12.91 -6.68
CA ILE A 101 -11.26 12.25 -5.99
C ILE A 101 -10.69 11.72 -4.67
N GLU A 102 -11.21 12.24 -3.57
CA GLU A 102 -10.98 11.77 -2.21
C GLU A 102 -12.15 10.86 -1.82
N GLY A 103 -11.90 9.86 -0.95
CA GLY A 103 -12.98 9.01 -0.45
C GLY A 103 -12.50 7.78 0.30
N GLU A 104 -13.46 7.11 0.93
CA GLU A 104 -13.27 5.77 1.47
C GLU A 104 -13.34 4.72 0.36
N GLU A 105 -12.70 3.57 0.54
CA GLU A 105 -12.66 2.53 -0.48
C GLU A 105 -13.88 1.60 -0.40
N PRO A 106 -14.47 1.18 -1.55
CA PRO A 106 -14.03 1.46 -2.92
C PRO A 106 -14.24 2.91 -3.33
N ILE A 107 -13.25 3.51 -4.01
CA ILE A 107 -13.45 4.81 -4.64
C ILE A 107 -14.29 4.60 -5.89
N GLU A 108 -15.54 5.06 -5.84
CA GLU A 108 -16.48 5.00 -6.95
C GLU A 108 -16.65 6.37 -7.61
N HIS A 109 -16.59 6.39 -8.93
CA HIS A 109 -16.72 7.61 -9.71
C HIS A 109 -17.46 7.38 -11.01
N LYS A 110 -18.55 8.12 -11.21
CA LYS A 110 -19.35 8.05 -12.44
C LYS A 110 -18.81 8.99 -13.50
N ILE A 111 -18.52 8.43 -14.68
CA ILE A 111 -18.13 9.17 -15.87
C ILE A 111 -19.38 9.33 -16.75
N ASN A 112 -19.64 10.55 -17.23
CA ASN A 112 -20.77 10.82 -18.12
C ASN A 112 -20.23 11.22 -19.50
N ILE A 113 -20.12 10.24 -20.41
CA ILE A 113 -19.80 10.45 -21.83
C ILE A 113 -21.02 10.04 -22.65
N ASN A 114 -21.49 10.93 -23.53
CA ASN A 114 -22.73 10.75 -24.30
C ASN A 114 -22.63 9.63 -25.35
N GLN A 115 -21.43 9.34 -25.85
CA GLN A 115 -21.17 8.32 -26.88
C GLN A 115 -19.82 7.62 -26.62
N PRO A 116 -19.74 6.74 -25.61
CA PRO A 116 -18.52 5.95 -25.39
C PRO A 116 -18.28 5.04 -26.59
N ASN A 117 -17.02 4.89 -26.99
CA ASN A 117 -16.62 4.01 -28.07
C ASN A 117 -15.37 3.20 -27.68
N GLU A 118 -15.08 2.16 -28.44
CA GLU A 118 -14.00 1.20 -28.18
C GLU A 118 -12.59 1.80 -28.26
N ASN A 119 -12.42 2.96 -28.90
CA ASN A 119 -11.13 3.64 -29.02
C ASN A 119 -10.79 4.49 -27.78
N MET A 120 -11.72 4.60 -26.82
CA MET A 120 -11.50 5.32 -25.58
C MET A 120 -10.72 4.49 -24.57
N ASN A 121 -9.73 5.11 -23.93
CA ASN A 121 -8.94 4.52 -22.86
C ASN A 121 -9.13 5.32 -21.58
N LEU A 122 -9.34 4.59 -20.48
CA LEU A 122 -9.34 5.09 -19.12
C LEU A 122 -7.90 5.12 -18.57
N TYR A 123 -7.54 6.25 -17.99
CA TYR A 123 -6.30 6.46 -17.26
C TYR A 123 -6.65 6.78 -15.81
N ILE A 124 -6.16 5.98 -14.87
CA ILE A 124 -6.38 6.18 -13.43
C ILE A 124 -5.02 6.51 -12.82
N GLU A 125 -4.82 7.76 -12.45
CA GLU A 125 -3.67 8.22 -11.68
C GLU A 125 -3.92 7.92 -10.19
N LEU A 126 -3.08 7.08 -9.62
CA LEU A 126 -3.15 6.65 -8.21
C LEU A 126 -2.20 7.49 -7.37
N ASN A 127 -2.72 8.14 -6.34
CA ASN A 127 -1.93 8.81 -5.32
C ASN A 127 -2.00 8.01 -4.02
N TRP A 128 -0.87 7.44 -3.61
CA TRP A 128 -0.76 6.57 -2.45
C TRP A 128 -0.99 7.32 -1.13
N GLN A 129 -1.20 6.58 -0.05
CA GLN A 129 -1.18 7.11 1.32
C GLN A 129 0.20 7.66 1.74
N GLY A 130 1.27 7.34 0.99
CA GLY A 130 2.57 8.01 1.11
C GLY A 130 3.47 7.46 2.22
N HIS A 131 3.27 6.21 2.64
CA HIS A 131 4.09 5.60 3.70
C HIS A 131 5.49 5.19 3.24
N TYR A 132 5.69 4.97 1.93
CA TYR A 132 6.90 4.35 1.42
C TYR A 132 7.56 5.12 0.27
N ASN A 133 7.23 6.40 0.07
CA ASN A 133 7.69 7.22 -1.08
C ASN A 133 7.31 6.61 -2.44
N GLU A 134 6.18 5.90 -2.51
CA GLU A 134 5.67 5.31 -3.74
C GLU A 134 5.42 6.41 -4.80
N PRO A 135 5.91 6.26 -6.04
CA PRO A 135 5.67 7.25 -7.11
C PRO A 135 4.22 7.18 -7.59
N THR A 136 3.68 8.27 -8.11
CA THR A 136 2.37 8.25 -8.77
C THR A 136 2.37 7.19 -9.88
N TYR A 137 1.37 6.32 -9.88
CA TYR A 137 1.22 5.26 -10.87
C TYR A 137 -0.04 5.47 -11.69
N THR A 138 0.05 5.33 -13.02
CA THR A 138 -1.10 5.46 -13.91
C THR A 138 -1.49 4.11 -14.49
N ILE A 139 -2.68 3.63 -14.14
CA ILE A 139 -3.29 2.47 -14.79
C ILE A 139 -3.90 2.93 -16.10
N LYS A 140 -3.55 2.27 -17.21
CA LYS A 140 -4.23 2.39 -18.51
C LYS A 140 -5.05 1.15 -18.80
N ILE A 141 -6.35 1.31 -19.05
CA ILE A 141 -7.26 0.26 -19.50
C ILE A 141 -8.25 0.78 -20.55
N PRO A 142 -8.79 -0.10 -21.43
CA PRO A 142 -9.88 0.30 -22.33
C PRO A 142 -11.10 0.79 -21.52
N PHE A 143 -11.78 1.83 -22.01
CA PHE A 143 -12.97 2.37 -21.35
C PHE A 143 -14.22 1.57 -21.76
N VAL A 144 -14.26 0.31 -21.34
CA VAL A 144 -15.36 -0.63 -21.57
C VAL A 144 -15.64 -1.39 -20.29
N ASP A 145 -16.87 -1.91 -20.15
CA ASP A 145 -17.27 -2.71 -18.99
C ASP A 145 -16.29 -3.88 -18.80
N SER A 146 -15.61 -3.88 -17.66
CA SER A 146 -14.50 -4.80 -17.41
C SER A 146 -14.14 -4.85 -15.93
N ILE A 147 -13.49 -5.93 -15.53
CA ILE A 147 -12.84 -6.06 -14.23
C ILE A 147 -11.37 -6.36 -14.51
N LYS A 148 -10.46 -5.59 -13.93
CA LYS A 148 -9.02 -5.82 -14.03
C LYS A 148 -8.40 -5.86 -12.65
N GLU A 149 -7.63 -6.92 -12.41
CA GLU A 149 -6.79 -7.03 -11.23
C GLU A 149 -5.34 -6.71 -11.61
N ILE A 150 -4.68 -5.95 -10.75
CA ILE A 150 -3.35 -5.39 -11.00
C ILE A 150 -2.52 -5.63 -9.75
N HIS A 151 -1.35 -6.23 -9.95
CA HIS A 151 -0.36 -6.48 -8.91
C HIS A 151 0.85 -5.59 -9.19
N LEU A 152 1.19 -4.76 -8.23
CA LEU A 152 2.31 -3.82 -8.32
C LEU A 152 3.35 -4.16 -7.27
N PHE A 153 4.61 -4.02 -7.66
CA PHE A 153 5.77 -4.27 -6.82
C PHE A 153 6.57 -2.97 -6.74
N TYR A 154 7.08 -2.64 -5.56
CA TYR A 154 7.91 -1.45 -5.36
C TYR A 154 8.89 -1.67 -4.21
N ASN A 155 10.17 -1.41 -4.45
CA ASN A 155 11.22 -1.47 -3.45
C ASN A 155 11.54 -0.05 -2.95
N PRO A 156 11.22 0.31 -1.69
CA PRO A 156 11.44 1.68 -1.19
C PRO A 156 12.91 2.06 -1.02
N LYS A 157 13.80 1.06 -0.95
CA LYS A 157 15.23 1.29 -0.80
C LYS A 157 15.86 1.69 -2.12
N THR A 158 15.38 1.14 -3.24
CA THR A 158 15.92 1.40 -4.57
C THR A 158 15.05 2.32 -5.43
N GLY A 159 13.75 2.43 -5.12
CA GLY A 159 12.79 3.22 -5.87
C GLY A 159 12.28 2.58 -7.17
N TYR A 160 12.44 1.27 -7.33
CA TYR A 160 12.05 0.51 -8.54
C TYR A 160 10.96 -0.51 -8.23
#